data_AF-A0A4Z2E0U8-F1
#
_entry.id   AF-A0A4Z2E0U8-F1
#
_cell.length_a   1.000
_cell.length_b   1.000
_cell.length_c   1.000
_cell.angle_alpha   90.00
_cell.angle_beta   90.00
_cell.angle_gamma   90.00
#
_symmetry.space_group_name_H-M   'P 1'
#
loop_
_entity.id
_entity.type
_entity.pdbx_description
1 polymer ?
#
loop_
_entity_poly.entity_id
_entity_poly.type
_entity_poly.pdbx_seq_one_letter_code
_entity_poly.pdbx_strand_id
1 'polypeptide(L)'
;MVFVSGPSVYITFEAATFEAASFEATSFEATTFEATTFEATTFEATTFEATTFEATSFEATTFEATSFEATTFEATSFEATTFEATTFEATSFEATTFEATSFEATTFEATTFEATSFEATTFEATTFEAASFEAVTFEATTFEATSFEAATFEAVTFEATTLRSLITSVDPTESSTLR
;
A
#
# COMPACT_ATOMS: atom_id res chain seq x y z
N MET A 1 18.72 0.64 -16.20
CA MET A 1 18.81 -0.78 -15.82
C MET A 1 19.75 -0.91 -14.63
N VAL A 2 19.19 -0.75 -13.42
CA VAL A 2 19.91 -1.09 -12.20
C VAL A 2 19.64 -2.58 -12.00
N PHE A 3 20.63 -3.42 -12.28
CA PHE A 3 20.57 -4.83 -11.88
C PHE A 3 21.09 -4.94 -10.46
N VAL A 4 20.24 -5.35 -9.53
CA VAL A 4 20.69 -5.86 -8.24
C VAL A 4 20.42 -7.36 -8.24
N SER A 5 21.47 -8.15 -8.43
CA SER A 5 21.41 -9.61 -8.28
C SER A 5 22.78 -10.11 -7.81
N GLY A 6 22.84 -10.55 -6.56
CA GLY A 6 24.04 -11.04 -5.88
C GLY A 6 23.78 -11.29 -4.39
N PRO A 7 24.51 -12.20 -3.72
CA PRO A 7 24.07 -12.87 -2.50
C PRO A 7 23.97 -11.89 -1.31
N SER A 8 22.79 -11.79 -0.71
CA SER A 8 22.49 -11.09 0.55
C SER A 8 23.23 -9.76 0.73
N VAL A 9 23.23 -8.92 -0.30
CA VAL A 9 23.68 -7.53 -0.18
C VAL A 9 22.46 -6.72 0.21
N TYR A 10 22.39 -6.32 1.47
CA TYR A 10 21.44 -5.28 1.89
C TYR A 10 21.83 -3.98 1.19
N ILE A 11 20.91 -3.41 0.41
CA ILE A 11 21.12 -2.13 -0.26
C ILE A 11 20.33 -1.06 0.46
N THR A 12 20.97 0.08 0.70
CA THR A 12 20.28 1.25 1.26
C THR A 12 20.41 2.42 0.31
N PHE A 13 19.29 3.04 -0.02
CA PHE A 13 19.21 4.37 -0.63
C PHE A 13 18.84 5.36 0.48
N GLU A 14 19.77 6.24 0.84
CA GLU A 14 19.58 7.24 1.89
C GLU A 14 19.47 8.62 1.24
N ALA A 15 18.45 9.40 1.61
CA ALA A 15 18.24 10.77 1.14
C ALA A 15 18.25 10.90 -0.41
N ALA A 16 17.73 9.90 -1.10
CA ALA A 16 17.72 9.83 -2.56
C ALA A 16 16.43 10.40 -3.15
N THR A 17 16.53 11.02 -4.33
CA THR A 17 15.38 11.46 -5.12
C THR A 17 15.41 10.80 -6.48
N PHE A 18 14.31 10.18 -6.86
CA PHE A 18 14.06 9.61 -8.18
C PHE A 18 12.97 10.44 -8.85
N GLU A 19 13.37 11.34 -9.75
CA GLU A 19 12.45 12.20 -10.49
C GLU A 19 12.28 11.66 -11.92
N ALA A 20 11.03 11.52 -12.38
CA ALA A 20 10.68 11.03 -13.72
C ALA A 20 11.36 9.69 -14.09
N ALA A 21 11.56 8.83 -13.10
CA ALA A 21 12.21 7.53 -13.28
C ALA A 21 11.21 6.46 -13.75
N SER A 22 11.71 5.50 -14.54
CA SER A 22 10.97 4.28 -14.88
C SER A 22 11.79 3.05 -14.48
N PHE A 23 11.15 2.16 -13.74
CA PHE A 23 11.67 0.86 -13.32
C PHE A 23 10.82 -0.23 -13.98
N GLU A 24 11.34 -0.83 -15.04
CA GLU A 24 10.66 -1.88 -15.79
C GLU A 24 11.33 -3.23 -15.53
N ALA A 25 10.54 -4.23 -15.14
CA ALA A 25 11.00 -5.59 -14.87
C ALA A 25 12.18 -5.67 -13.88
N THR A 26 12.11 -4.88 -12.80
CA THR A 26 13.15 -4.81 -11.77
C THR A 26 12.75 -5.55 -10.49
N SER A 27 13.73 -6.14 -9.82
CA SER A 27 13.58 -6.70 -8.46
C SER A 27 14.43 -5.88 -7.47
N PHE A 28 13.80 -5.48 -6.37
CA PHE A 28 14.46 -4.93 -5.19
C PHE A 28 14.36 -5.97 -4.07
N GLU A 29 15.46 -6.66 -3.81
CA GLU A 29 15.57 -7.67 -2.75
C GLU A 29 16.37 -7.09 -1.59
N ALA A 30 15.89 -7.28 -0.36
CA ALA A 30 16.60 -6.85 0.86
C ALA A 30 17.08 -5.38 0.81
N THR A 31 16.19 -4.48 0.37
CA THR A 31 16.52 -3.07 0.10
C THR A 31 15.81 -2.15 1.09
N THR A 32 16.53 -1.13 1.57
CA THR A 32 15.99 -0.05 2.38
C THR A 32 16.02 1.26 1.60
N PHE A 33 14.92 1.99 1.61
CA PHE A 33 14.80 3.36 1.14
C PHE A 33 14.54 4.24 2.36
N GLU A 34 15.55 5.00 2.78
CA GLU A 34 15.49 5.87 3.96
C GLU A 34 15.48 7.34 3.53
N ALA A 35 14.47 8.09 3.95
CA ALA A 35 14.29 9.50 3.62
C ALA A 35 14.31 9.76 2.10
N THR A 36 13.65 8.90 1.32
CA THR A 36 13.68 8.99 -0.15
C THR A 36 12.42 9.63 -0.74
N THR A 37 12.54 10.12 -1.96
CA THR A 37 11.42 10.68 -2.72
C THR A 37 11.36 10.06 -4.11
N PHE A 38 10.17 9.60 -4.50
CA PHE A 38 9.84 9.18 -5.85
C PHE A 38 8.83 10.16 -6.44
N GLU A 39 9.25 10.99 -7.38
CA GLU A 39 8.41 12.01 -8.02
C GLU A 39 8.19 11.65 -9.49
N ALA A 40 6.93 11.56 -9.91
CA ALA A 40 6.54 11.21 -11.27
C ALA A 40 7.19 9.90 -11.77
N THR A 41 7.25 8.88 -10.91
CA THR A 41 7.93 7.61 -11.21
C THR A 41 6.95 6.50 -11.57
N THR A 42 7.39 5.61 -12.47
CA THR A 42 6.66 4.39 -12.81
C THR A 42 7.45 3.16 -12.42
N PHE A 43 6.76 2.20 -11.81
CA PHE A 43 7.21 0.85 -11.55
C PHE A 43 6.31 -0.10 -12.35
N GLU A 44 6.86 -0.74 -13.39
CA GLU A 44 6.14 -1.69 -14.23
C GLU A 44 6.75 -3.08 -14.08
N ALA A 45 5.92 -4.07 -13.74
CA ALA A 45 6.33 -5.46 -13.54
C ALA A 45 7.49 -5.59 -12.53
N THR A 46 7.39 -4.89 -11.40
CA THR A 46 8.45 -4.83 -10.39
C THR A 46 8.15 -5.68 -9.17
N THR A 47 9.19 -6.19 -8.52
CA THR A 47 9.08 -6.91 -7.25
C THR A 47 9.87 -6.20 -6.18
N PHE A 48 9.27 -6.06 -5.00
CA PHE A 48 9.90 -5.61 -3.77
C PHE A 48 9.81 -6.76 -2.76
N GLU A 49 10.93 -7.43 -2.50
CA GLU A 49 11.02 -8.55 -1.57
C GLU A 49 11.88 -8.17 -0.36
N ALA A 50 11.33 -8.33 0.85
CA ALA A 50 12.01 -7.97 2.09
C ALA A 50 12.54 -6.52 2.08
N THR A 51 11.69 -5.58 1.67
CA THR A 51 12.06 -4.17 1.54
C THR A 51 11.50 -3.30 2.65
N THR A 52 12.17 -2.18 2.92
CA THR A 52 11.72 -1.19 3.90
C THR A 52 11.74 0.19 3.27
N PHE A 53 10.63 0.90 3.35
CA PHE A 53 10.51 2.31 3.04
C PHE A 53 10.32 3.07 4.35
N GLU A 54 11.33 3.81 4.77
CA GLU A 54 11.32 4.62 5.99
C GLU A 54 11.36 6.09 5.61
N ALA A 55 10.39 6.87 6.10
CA ALA A 55 10.28 8.30 5.81
C ALA A 55 10.30 8.62 4.30
N THR A 56 9.60 7.80 3.49
CA THR A 56 9.61 7.92 2.02
C THR A 56 8.36 8.64 1.51
N SER A 57 8.51 9.45 0.47
CA SER A 57 7.38 10.05 -0.27
C SER A 57 7.28 9.50 -1.69
N PHE A 58 6.06 9.17 -2.11
CA PHE A 58 5.69 8.84 -3.47
C PHE A 58 4.70 9.89 -3.98
N GLU A 59 5.11 10.70 -4.94
CA GLU A 59 4.33 11.78 -5.53
C GLU A 59 4.10 11.51 -7.02
N ALA A 60 2.83 11.45 -7.43
CA ALA A 60 2.43 11.16 -8.80
C ALA A 60 3.04 9.87 -9.36
N THR A 61 3.05 8.80 -8.56
CA THR A 61 3.68 7.53 -8.92
C THR A 61 2.67 6.48 -9.41
N THR A 62 3.15 5.57 -10.25
CA THR A 62 2.35 4.44 -10.73
C THR A 62 3.08 3.13 -10.46
N PHE A 63 2.36 2.18 -9.87
CA PHE A 63 2.77 0.80 -9.70
C PHE A 63 1.85 -0.07 -10.55
N GLU A 64 2.38 -0.63 -11.64
CA GLU A 64 1.64 -1.49 -12.58
C GLU A 64 2.23 -2.89 -12.54
N ALA A 65 1.38 -3.88 -12.26
CA ALA A 65 1.79 -5.28 -12.13
C ALA A 65 2.94 -5.48 -11.11
N THR A 66 2.88 -4.74 -9.99
CA THR A 66 3.90 -4.76 -8.94
C THR A 66 3.55 -5.73 -7.80
N SER A 67 4.55 -6.40 -7.25
CA SER A 67 4.42 -7.21 -6.03
C SER A 67 5.27 -6.66 -4.90
N PHE A 68 4.68 -6.57 -3.71
CA PHE A 68 5.36 -6.29 -2.45
C PHE A 68 5.23 -7.51 -1.55
N GLU A 69 6.36 -8.15 -1.24
CA GLU A 69 6.44 -9.33 -0.38
C GLU A 69 7.29 -9.01 0.84
N ALA A 70 6.76 -9.26 2.05
CA ALA A 70 7.44 -8.99 3.30
C ALA A 70 8.00 -7.55 3.39
N THR A 71 7.20 -6.58 2.98
CA THR A 71 7.61 -5.17 2.88
C THR A 71 7.06 -4.34 4.05
N THR A 72 7.84 -3.36 4.50
CA THR A 72 7.42 -2.39 5.52
C THR A 72 7.44 -0.98 4.95
N PHE A 73 6.35 -0.24 5.17
CA PHE A 73 6.24 1.19 4.96
C PHE A 73 6.08 1.86 6.32
N GLU A 74 7.10 2.62 6.75
CA GLU A 74 7.10 3.37 8.01
C GLU A 74 7.20 4.86 7.71
N ALA A 75 6.27 5.64 8.26
CA ALA A 75 6.19 7.09 8.05
C ALA A 75 6.22 7.47 6.55
N THR A 76 5.45 6.75 5.73
CA THR A 76 5.43 6.91 4.27
C THR A 76 4.22 7.72 3.81
N SER A 77 4.38 8.53 2.76
CA SER A 77 3.28 9.24 2.09
C SER A 77 3.14 8.80 0.63
N PHE A 78 1.90 8.61 0.20
CA PHE A 78 1.51 8.39 -1.18
C PHE A 78 0.55 9.49 -1.60
N GLU A 79 0.99 10.41 -2.46
CA GLU A 79 0.19 11.50 -3.01
C GLU A 79 -0.03 11.30 -4.51
N ALA A 80 -1.30 11.30 -4.95
CA ALA A 80 -1.69 11.13 -6.34
C ALA A 80 -1.12 9.84 -6.98
N THR A 81 -1.12 8.73 -6.22
CA THR A 81 -0.53 7.46 -6.66
C THR A 81 -1.56 6.49 -7.20
N THR A 82 -1.13 5.62 -8.12
CA THR A 82 -1.97 4.55 -8.68
C THR A 82 -1.29 3.21 -8.48
N PHE A 83 -2.05 2.24 -7.98
CA PHE A 83 -1.71 0.84 -7.90
C PHE A 83 -2.65 0.05 -8.81
N GLU A 84 -2.13 -0.49 -9.90
CA GLU A 84 -2.88 -1.28 -10.87
C GLU A 84 -2.33 -2.72 -10.92
N ALA A 85 -3.21 -3.69 -10.70
CA ALA A 85 -2.86 -5.12 -10.68
C ALA A 85 -1.71 -5.44 -9.70
N THR A 86 -1.77 -4.87 -8.49
CA THR A 86 -0.71 -4.99 -7.48
C THR A 86 -1.05 -5.99 -6.38
N THR A 87 -0.02 -6.62 -5.82
CA THR A 87 -0.16 -7.51 -4.65
C THR A 87 0.70 -7.01 -3.51
N PHE A 88 0.11 -6.99 -2.31
CA PHE A 88 0.80 -6.80 -1.04
C PHE A 88 0.65 -8.08 -0.22
N GLU A 89 1.72 -8.82 -0.02
CA GLU A 89 1.77 -10.05 0.77
C GLU A 89 2.66 -9.83 1.99
N ALA A 90 2.11 -10.12 3.18
CA ALA A 90 2.81 -9.95 4.46
C ALA A 90 3.43 -8.53 4.61
N THR A 91 2.66 -7.51 4.22
CA THR A 91 3.11 -6.10 4.23
C THR A 91 2.63 -5.38 5.48
N SER A 92 3.40 -4.40 5.95
CA SER A 92 3.01 -3.51 7.06
C SER A 92 3.05 -2.05 6.63
N PHE A 93 1.99 -1.31 6.94
CA PHE A 93 1.90 0.13 6.82
C PHE A 93 1.78 0.74 8.23
N GLU A 94 2.80 1.46 8.67
CA GLU A 94 2.84 2.14 9.96
C GLU A 94 2.95 3.65 9.74
N ALA A 95 2.04 4.42 10.33
CA ALA A 95 1.99 5.88 10.20
C ALA A 95 2.01 6.34 8.72
N THR A 96 1.25 5.65 7.87
CA THR A 96 1.22 5.89 6.42
C THR A 96 0.03 6.75 6.02
N THR A 97 0.21 7.63 5.02
CA THR A 97 -0.87 8.41 4.42
C THR A 97 -1.02 8.10 2.95
N PHE A 98 -2.26 7.88 2.51
CA PHE A 98 -2.65 7.78 1.12
C PHE A 98 -3.60 8.94 0.79
N GLU A 99 -3.13 9.89 -0.02
CA GLU A 99 -3.92 11.05 -0.47
C GLU A 99 -4.13 10.98 -1.99
N ALA A 100 -5.39 11.08 -2.41
CA ALA A 100 -5.79 11.03 -3.82
C ALA A 100 -5.27 9.77 -4.55
N THR A 101 -5.33 8.62 -3.88
CA THR A 101 -4.77 7.36 -4.39
C THR A 101 -5.84 6.46 -5.01
N SER A 102 -5.42 5.61 -5.95
CA SER A 102 -6.28 4.60 -6.57
C SER A 102 -5.66 3.22 -6.46
N PHE A 103 -6.46 2.24 -6.04
CA PHE A 103 -6.14 0.82 -6.06
C PHE A 103 -7.11 0.11 -7.01
N GLU A 104 -6.60 -0.41 -8.12
CA GLU A 104 -7.38 -1.14 -9.13
C GLU A 104 -6.85 -2.56 -9.26
N ALA A 105 -7.75 -3.54 -9.07
CA ALA A 105 -7.40 -4.96 -9.10
C ALA A 105 -6.25 -5.32 -8.13
N THR A 106 -6.24 -4.72 -6.95
CA THR A 106 -5.23 -4.92 -5.91
C THR A 106 -5.62 -6.00 -4.90
N THR A 107 -4.64 -6.76 -4.43
CA THR A 107 -4.81 -7.69 -3.31
C THR A 107 -3.91 -7.31 -2.14
N PHE A 108 -4.48 -7.30 -0.94
CA PHE A 108 -3.78 -7.20 0.34
C PHE A 108 -3.97 -8.50 1.11
N GLU A 109 -2.93 -9.32 1.19
CA GLU A 109 -2.92 -10.59 1.90
C GLU A 109 -2.03 -10.48 3.15
N ALA A 110 -2.59 -10.82 4.31
CA ALA A 110 -1.91 -10.73 5.60
C ALA A 110 -1.24 -9.36 5.84
N THR A 111 -1.94 -8.28 5.45
CA THR A 111 -1.43 -6.90 5.53
C THR A 111 -1.90 -6.21 6.80
N THR A 112 -1.01 -5.49 7.47
CA THR A 112 -1.33 -4.65 8.62
C THR A 112 -1.33 -3.18 8.24
N PHE A 113 -2.35 -2.46 8.68
CA PHE A 113 -2.45 -1.00 8.62
C PHE A 113 -2.56 -0.46 10.05
N GLU A 114 -1.51 0.21 10.52
CA GLU A 114 -1.46 0.85 11.84
C GLU A 114 -1.30 2.35 11.67
N ALA A 115 -2.17 3.14 12.32
CA ALA A 115 -2.18 4.59 12.24
C ALA A 115 -2.15 5.11 10.78
N THR A 116 -2.93 4.47 9.90
CA THR A 116 -2.99 4.77 8.48
C THR A 116 -4.17 5.68 8.13
N SER A 117 -3.97 6.62 7.22
CA SER A 117 -5.04 7.46 6.68
C SER A 117 -5.21 7.25 5.18
N PHE A 118 -6.46 7.14 4.74
CA PHE A 118 -6.88 7.15 3.34
C PHE A 118 -7.77 8.36 3.11
N GLU A 119 -7.29 9.34 2.32
CA GLU A 119 -8.02 10.55 1.97
C GLU A 119 -8.24 10.62 0.46
N ALA A 120 -9.50 10.75 0.05
CA ALA A 120 -9.89 10.76 -1.36
C ALA A 120 -9.40 9.52 -2.14
N THR A 121 -9.34 8.37 -1.47
CA THR A 121 -8.88 7.10 -2.06
C THR A 121 -10.01 6.34 -2.75
N THR A 122 -9.69 5.63 -3.83
CA THR A 122 -10.59 4.65 -4.46
C THR A 122 -10.01 3.25 -4.40
N PHE A 123 -10.83 2.28 -4.00
CA PHE A 123 -10.57 0.85 -4.07
C PHE A 123 -11.53 0.23 -5.06
N GLU A 124 -11.04 -0.16 -6.24
CA GLU A 124 -11.80 -0.83 -7.29
C GLU A 124 -11.31 -2.28 -7.47
N ALA A 125 -12.22 -3.25 -7.38
CA ALA A 125 -11.92 -4.67 -7.47
C ALA A 125 -10.79 -5.11 -6.50
N THR A 126 -10.77 -4.53 -5.30
CA THR A 126 -9.73 -4.78 -4.30
C THR A 126 -10.12 -5.90 -3.33
N THR A 127 -9.17 -6.75 -2.95
CA THR A 127 -9.36 -7.78 -1.92
C THR A 127 -8.47 -7.53 -0.73
N PHE A 128 -9.04 -7.59 0.47
CA PHE A 128 -8.32 -7.64 1.74
C PHE A 128 -8.55 -9.01 2.39
N GLU A 129 -7.53 -9.85 2.41
CA GLU A 129 -7.54 -11.18 3.02
C GLU A 129 -6.64 -11.18 4.26
N ALA A 130 -7.23 -11.54 5.40
CA ALA A 130 -6.55 -11.55 6.70
C ALA A 130 -5.85 -10.20 7.05
N ALA A 131 -6.41 -9.09 6.57
CA ALA A 131 -5.87 -7.76 6.83
C ALA A 131 -6.28 -7.23 8.21
N SER A 132 -5.39 -6.52 8.89
CA SER A 132 -5.67 -5.86 10.16
C SER A 132 -5.64 -4.35 10.00
N PHE A 133 -6.64 -3.66 10.55
CA PHE A 133 -6.74 -2.21 10.57
C PHE A 133 -6.80 -1.73 12.02
N GLU A 134 -5.77 -1.01 12.47
CA GLU A 134 -5.68 -0.38 13.79
C GLU A 134 -5.49 1.13 13.65
N ALA A 135 -6.39 1.91 14.26
CA ALA A 135 -6.36 3.37 14.20
C ALA A 135 -6.35 3.92 12.76
N VAL A 136 -7.19 3.35 11.89
CA VAL A 136 -7.27 3.71 10.47
C VAL A 136 -8.41 4.68 10.20
N THR A 137 -8.16 5.70 9.38
CA THR A 137 -9.20 6.63 8.91
C THR A 137 -9.42 6.49 7.41
N PHE A 138 -10.68 6.42 7.01
CA PHE A 138 -11.11 6.50 5.60
C PHE A 138 -11.94 7.77 5.41
N GLU A 139 -11.35 8.81 4.82
CA GLU A 139 -12.01 10.07 4.48
C GLU A 139 -12.23 10.18 2.96
N ALA A 140 -13.45 10.52 2.56
CA ALA A 140 -13.85 10.65 1.16
C ALA A 140 -13.49 9.42 0.29
N THR A 141 -13.46 8.24 0.91
CA THR A 141 -13.02 7.00 0.26
C THR A 141 -14.17 6.32 -0.50
N THR A 142 -13.88 5.71 -1.64
CA THR A 142 -14.82 4.86 -2.37
C THR A 142 -14.35 3.42 -2.40
N PHE A 143 -15.24 2.50 -2.05
CA PHE A 143 -15.05 1.06 -2.22
C PHE A 143 -16.01 0.56 -3.30
N GLU A 144 -15.48 0.04 -4.41
CA GLU A 144 -16.21 -0.52 -5.53
C GLU A 144 -15.74 -1.94 -5.82
N ALA A 145 -16.64 -2.91 -5.67
CA ALA A 145 -16.32 -4.34 -5.78
C ALA A 145 -15.18 -4.78 -4.84
N THR A 146 -15.12 -4.18 -3.65
CA THR A 146 -14.13 -4.53 -2.62
C THR A 146 -14.63 -5.69 -1.75
N SER A 147 -13.72 -6.59 -1.38
CA SER A 147 -13.99 -7.64 -0.39
C SER A 147 -13.06 -7.60 0.80
N PHE A 148 -13.62 -7.89 1.98
CA PHE A 148 -12.89 -8.10 3.22
C PHE A 148 -13.15 -9.52 3.74
N GLU A 149 -12.13 -10.37 3.69
CA GLU A 149 -12.14 -11.75 4.17
C GLU A 149 -11.22 -11.87 5.39
N ALA A 150 -11.76 -12.34 6.50
CA ALA A 150 -11.02 -12.49 7.77
C ALA A 150 -10.31 -11.22 8.26
N ALA A 151 -10.79 -10.04 7.86
CA ALA A 151 -10.20 -8.77 8.27
C ALA A 151 -10.65 -8.32 9.67
N THR A 152 -9.77 -7.64 10.41
CA THR A 152 -10.02 -7.09 11.75
C THR A 152 -9.96 -5.57 11.76
N PHE A 153 -10.82 -4.92 12.55
CA PHE A 153 -10.94 -3.46 12.60
C PHE A 153 -11.00 -2.95 14.04
N GLU A 154 -9.93 -2.27 14.47
CA GLU A 154 -9.83 -1.60 15.76
C GLU A 154 -9.64 -0.09 15.56
N ALA A 155 -10.46 0.71 16.24
CA ALA A 155 -10.41 2.18 16.15
C ALA A 155 -10.47 2.75 14.72
N VAL A 156 -11.28 2.14 13.85
CA VAL A 156 -11.43 2.56 12.46
C VAL A 156 -12.57 3.57 12.29
N THR A 157 -12.33 4.63 11.53
CA THR A 157 -13.30 5.69 11.22
C THR A 157 -13.58 5.77 9.72
N PHE A 158 -14.83 6.09 9.38
CA PHE A 158 -15.27 6.30 8.00
C PHE A 158 -15.98 7.64 7.90
N GLU A 159 -15.45 8.56 7.10
CA GLU A 159 -16.01 9.88 6.85
C GLU A 159 -16.22 10.08 5.35
N ALA A 160 -17.42 10.52 4.96
CA ALA A 160 -17.80 10.70 3.55
C ALA A 160 -17.52 9.47 2.65
N THR A 161 -17.56 8.26 3.21
CA THR A 161 -17.22 7.02 2.49
C THR A 161 -18.39 6.49 1.68
N THR A 162 -18.11 5.99 0.47
CA THR A 162 -19.09 5.34 -0.41
C THR A 162 -18.79 3.85 -0.55
N LEU A 163 -19.81 2.99 -0.39
CA LEU A 163 -19.72 1.54 -0.53
C LEU A 163 -20.57 1.05 -1.70
N ARG A 164 -19.95 0.39 -2.69
CA ARG A 164 -20.60 -0.21 -3.85
C ARG A 164 -20.13 -1.65 -4.03
N SER A 165 -21.06 -2.60 -3.99
CA SER A 165 -20.75 -4.03 -4.14
C SER A 165 -19.73 -4.55 -3.13
N LEU A 166 -19.90 -4.17 -1.86
CA LEU A 166 -19.04 -4.62 -0.77
C LEU A 166 -19.40 -6.05 -0.34
N ILE A 167 -18.40 -6.93 -0.24
CA ILE A 167 -18.55 -8.28 0.30
C ILE A 167 -17.75 -8.37 1.60
N THR A 168 -18.41 -8.72 2.71
CA THR A 168 -17.74 -8.89 4.00
C THR A 168 -18.05 -10.27 4.58
N SER A 169 -17.01 -10.97 5.03
CA SER A 169 -17.13 -12.12 5.92
C SER A 169 -16.44 -11.78 7.25
N VAL A 170 -17.02 -10.81 7.97
CA VAL A 170 -16.51 -10.36 9.26
C VAL A 170 -17.03 -11.30 10.35
N ASP A 171 -16.17 -11.76 11.25
CA ASP A 171 -16.59 -12.52 12.44
C ASP A 171 -17.47 -11.61 13.32
N PRO A 172 -18.73 -11.99 13.64
CA PRO A 172 -19.70 -11.11 14.31
C PRO A 172 -19.36 -10.77 15.78
N THR A 173 -18.21 -11.17 16.30
CA THR A 173 -17.84 -10.96 17.71
C THR A 173 -17.17 -9.61 18.01
N GLU A 174 -16.64 -8.91 17.01
CA GLU A 174 -15.96 -7.62 17.16
C GLU A 174 -16.82 -6.48 16.55
N SER A 175 -17.97 -6.24 17.18
CA SER A 175 -18.89 -5.15 16.80
C SER A 175 -18.33 -3.78 17.23
N SER A 176 -17.35 -3.25 16.49
CA SER A 176 -17.12 -1.80 16.51
C SER A 176 -18.17 -1.13 15.61
N THR A 177 -18.82 -0.10 16.15
CA THR A 177 -20.02 0.51 15.59
C THR A 177 -19.78 1.08 14.20
N LEU A 178 -20.30 0.43 13.16
CA LEU A 178 -20.62 1.09 11.89
C LEU A 178 -21.60 2.22 12.20
N ARG A 179 -21.11 3.46 12.21
CA ARG A 179 -21.94 4.67 12.32
C ARG A 179 -21.65 5.60 11.16
#